data_AF-A0A1F8Y3C8-F1
#
_entry.id   AF-A0A1F8Y3C8-F1
#
_cell.length_a   1.000
_cell.length_b   1.000
_cell.length_c   1.000
_cell.angle_alpha   90.00
_cell.angle_beta   90.00
_cell.angle_gamma   90.00
#
_symmetry.space_group_name_H-M   'P 1'
#
loop_
_entity.id
_entity.type
_entity.pdbx_description
1 polymer ?
#
loop_
_entity_poly.entity_id
_entity_poly.type
_entity_poly.pdbx_seq_one_letter_code
_entity_poly.pdbx_strand_id
1 'polypeptide(L)'
;DRRHFKTSNRFIMERFTIQPEFNAQMTDWAKFFISWRFVKEPRYNAEARSRRKSVSYFPTAPVQPLPNTFYDEDSPKPWEAVLDILPTDRLAIRLGRQFISWGETDGLRLLDVINPQDSTFAPPVAPNLFDLDETRIPTWGIRMLYTAIPASSTTLELVALPGFEEAKQRVDEVVGSNDTRDGIVRYGRWSAHPETRLIIAGRNAFGNLYANSLSPASCAAPTIGCLVIPSTTRQLPDAGDNWKIGAKITHNIGKLNFGLGYIWGYNPQGADMVFKRKGAVTCSAPVAGPCLAGLAPSVVNLRLVNDRTHIFAGHFNYAVDEILSIPLNTAIRGEIAIYPQEPYNISEFPGRNCATGVLTGFRVGPRCKRGVEDSDSILEKNTLRYALGFDRSILIPFLQDDPWRAFRMSFQIFQRIILDHEHGIHLFSTAEKIKKVSNFLTFRVSTGYRGDTILPDLFVGYDPAGYWSFNPAVSYAPPWNEKIKLTLTAALYGGHNKFAFPGFFSEKDSVFLKMRYQF
;
A
#
# COMPACT_ATOMS: atom_id res chain seq x y z
N ASP A 1 36.74 12.35 -8.51
CA ASP A 1 35.58 11.45 -8.45
C ASP A 1 34.56 11.83 -7.38
N ARG A 2 33.51 12.57 -7.78
CA ARG A 2 32.36 12.85 -6.91
C ARG A 2 31.27 11.81 -7.20
N ARG A 3 31.05 10.88 -6.25
CA ARG A 3 29.86 10.02 -6.19
C ARG A 3 28.64 10.89 -5.91
N HIS A 4 28.16 11.62 -6.91
CA HIS A 4 26.86 12.26 -6.86
C HIS A 4 25.85 11.35 -7.56
N PHE A 5 24.81 10.96 -6.82
CA PHE A 5 23.59 10.33 -7.30
C PHE A 5 23.15 10.98 -8.63
N LYS A 6 23.39 10.31 -9.77
CA LYS A 6 23.11 10.86 -11.11
C LYS A 6 21.65 10.69 -11.53
N THR A 7 20.85 9.89 -10.82
CA THR A 7 19.52 9.45 -11.30
C THR A 7 18.39 9.43 -10.26
N SER A 8 18.62 9.68 -8.97
CA SER A 8 17.54 9.64 -7.97
C SER A 8 16.83 11.00 -7.80
N ASN A 9 15.51 10.96 -7.62
CA ASN A 9 14.73 12.12 -7.17
C ASN A 9 15.39 12.68 -5.90
N ARG A 10 15.90 13.92 -5.93
CA ARG A 10 16.33 14.58 -4.69
C ARG A 10 15.11 14.76 -3.80
N PHE A 11 15.16 14.11 -2.65
CA PHE A 11 14.09 14.04 -1.67
C PHE A 11 14.14 15.23 -0.73
N ILE A 12 13.09 16.05 -0.73
CA ILE A 12 12.86 17.11 0.27
C ILE A 12 11.37 17.07 0.59
N MET A 13 11.05 17.01 1.88
CA MET A 13 9.71 17.04 2.42
C MET A 13 9.70 17.97 3.62
N GLU A 14 8.80 18.94 3.61
CA GLU A 14 8.47 19.75 4.76
C GLU A 14 6.94 19.76 4.86
N ARG A 15 6.41 19.14 5.91
CA ARG A 15 4.98 18.92 6.08
C ARG A 15 4.56 19.44 7.44
N PHE A 16 3.64 20.39 7.43
CA PHE A 16 2.97 20.87 8.62
C PHE A 16 1.59 20.25 8.67
N THR A 17 1.23 19.68 9.83
CA THR A 17 -0.07 19.07 10.04
C THR A 17 -0.66 19.62 11.33
N ILE A 18 -1.89 20.12 11.25
CA ILE A 18 -2.68 20.58 12.39
C ILE A 18 -3.95 19.73 12.44
N GLN A 19 -4.21 19.13 13.59
CA GLN A 19 -5.38 18.29 13.82
C GLN A 19 -6.14 18.78 15.06
N PRO A 20 -7.08 19.73 14.91
CA PRO A 20 -7.92 20.12 16.02
C PRO A 20 -8.94 19.02 16.28
N GLU A 21 -9.14 18.70 17.55
CA GLU A 21 -10.04 17.65 18.02
C GLU A 21 -11.01 18.23 19.05
N PHE A 22 -12.26 17.82 18.96
CA PHE A 22 -13.30 18.15 19.92
C PHE A 22 -14.03 16.88 20.33
N ASN A 23 -14.19 16.72 21.64
CA ASN A 23 -14.84 15.57 22.24
C ASN A 23 -15.84 16.07 23.28
N ALA A 24 -17.10 15.68 23.13
CA ALA A 24 -18.19 16.04 24.02
C ALA A 24 -18.94 14.79 24.50
N GLN A 25 -18.97 14.59 25.81
CA GLN A 25 -19.90 13.68 26.45
C GLN A 25 -21.26 14.37 26.50
N MET A 26 -22.21 13.95 25.67
CA MET A 26 -23.52 14.59 25.58
C MET A 26 -24.46 14.09 26.68
N THR A 27 -24.43 12.79 26.92
CA THR A 27 -25.15 12.07 27.99
C THR A 27 -24.31 10.88 28.46
N ASP A 28 -24.76 10.10 29.43
CA ASP A 28 -24.05 8.88 29.85
C ASP A 28 -24.03 7.79 28.77
N TRP A 29 -24.95 7.84 27.80
CA TRP A 29 -25.08 6.85 26.72
C TRP A 29 -24.70 7.40 25.32
N ALA A 30 -24.36 8.69 25.21
CA ALA A 30 -24.00 9.32 23.93
C ALA A 30 -22.74 10.18 24.03
N LYS A 31 -21.80 9.94 23.13
CA LYS A 31 -20.55 10.69 23.01
C LYS A 31 -20.33 11.13 21.57
N PHE A 32 -19.96 12.39 21.39
CA PHE A 32 -19.65 12.97 20.09
C PHE A 32 -18.16 13.30 20.00
N PHE A 33 -17.53 12.89 18.91
CA PHE A 33 -16.15 13.24 18.59
C PHE A 33 -16.06 13.78 17.17
N ILE A 34 -15.34 14.87 16.99
CA ILE A 34 -15.06 15.46 15.69
C ILE A 34 -13.63 15.96 15.64
N SER A 35 -12.98 15.76 14.50
CA SER A 35 -11.63 16.23 14.26
C SER A 35 -11.51 16.79 12.85
N TRP A 36 -10.51 17.65 12.62
CA TRP A 36 -10.10 18.07 11.29
C TRP A 36 -8.63 17.72 11.07
N ARG A 37 -8.21 17.76 9.81
CA ARG A 37 -6.80 17.61 9.43
C ARG A 37 -6.48 18.66 8.37
N PHE A 38 -5.57 19.57 8.71
CA PHE A 38 -5.05 20.56 7.79
C PHE A 38 -3.58 20.27 7.54
N VAL A 39 -3.19 20.16 6.28
CA VAL A 39 -1.83 19.87 5.87
C VAL A 39 -1.33 20.96 4.93
N LYS A 40 -0.13 21.45 5.19
CA LYS A 40 0.56 22.36 4.28
C LYS A 40 1.98 21.89 4.02
N GLU A 41 2.36 21.78 2.75
CA GLU A 41 3.74 21.52 2.35
C GLU A 41 4.32 22.75 1.62
N PRO A 42 5.01 23.66 2.33
CA PRO A 42 5.52 24.89 1.71
C PRO A 42 6.59 24.60 0.64
N ARG A 43 6.58 25.44 -0.38
CA ARG A 43 7.40 25.28 -1.58
C ARG A 43 8.88 25.51 -1.31
N TYR A 44 9.72 24.62 -1.85
CA TYR A 44 11.14 24.89 -2.08
C TYR A 44 11.57 24.65 -3.53
N ASN A 45 12.43 25.53 -4.05
CA ASN A 45 12.91 25.47 -5.44
C ASN A 45 13.70 24.19 -5.77
N ALA A 46 14.25 23.51 -4.76
CA ALA A 46 14.98 22.26 -4.95
C ALA A 46 14.04 21.08 -5.26
N GLU A 47 12.93 20.94 -4.53
CA GLU A 47 11.93 19.88 -4.76
C GLU A 47 11.23 20.06 -6.12
N ALA A 48 10.78 21.27 -6.43
CA ALA A 48 10.11 21.55 -7.71
C ALA A 48 11.02 21.26 -8.93
N ARG A 49 12.32 21.61 -8.83
CA ARG A 49 13.31 21.27 -9.87
C ARG A 49 13.57 19.77 -9.94
N SER A 50 13.63 19.08 -8.80
CA SER A 50 13.76 17.61 -8.73
C SER A 50 12.62 16.94 -9.48
N ARG A 51 11.36 17.25 -9.15
CA ARG A 51 10.15 16.69 -9.78
C ARG A 51 10.10 16.90 -11.29
N ARG A 52 10.47 18.10 -11.78
CA ARG A 52 10.53 18.40 -13.22
C ARG A 52 11.59 17.56 -13.94
N LYS A 53 12.78 17.41 -13.36
CA LYS A 53 13.84 16.56 -13.94
C LYS A 53 13.44 15.09 -14.04
N SER A 54 12.62 14.63 -13.09
CA SER A 54 12.16 13.25 -13.05
C SER A 54 11.20 12.85 -14.19
N VAL A 55 10.70 13.82 -14.95
CA VAL A 55 9.78 13.59 -16.08
C VAL A 55 10.30 14.16 -17.40
N SER A 56 11.35 14.97 -17.39
CA SER A 56 11.93 15.60 -18.60
C SER A 56 12.66 14.62 -19.52
N TYR A 57 12.82 13.36 -19.13
CA TYR A 57 13.39 12.30 -19.97
C TYR A 57 12.48 11.90 -21.14
N PHE A 58 11.21 12.33 -21.14
CA PHE A 58 10.20 11.90 -22.11
C PHE A 58 9.64 13.09 -22.93
N PRO A 59 10.35 13.58 -23.97
CA PRO A 59 9.92 14.77 -24.71
C PRO A 59 8.59 14.60 -25.48
N THR A 60 8.11 13.38 -25.68
CA THR A 60 6.88 13.05 -26.43
C THR A 60 5.85 12.19 -25.68
N ALA A 61 6.09 11.85 -24.41
CA ALA A 61 5.15 11.03 -23.62
C ALA A 61 4.21 11.91 -22.77
N PRO A 62 2.98 11.47 -22.48
CA PRO A 62 2.02 12.20 -21.63
C PRO A 62 2.38 12.08 -20.14
N VAL A 63 3.57 12.57 -19.77
CA VAL A 63 4.09 12.50 -18.40
C VAL A 63 4.33 13.91 -17.87
N GLN A 64 3.83 14.18 -16.65
CA GLN A 64 4.01 15.47 -15.99
C GLN A 64 4.48 15.29 -14.54
N PRO A 65 5.16 16.28 -13.95
CA PRO A 65 5.36 16.26 -12.51
C PRO A 65 3.99 16.47 -11.83
N LEU A 66 3.76 15.88 -10.66
CA LEU A 66 2.57 16.22 -9.87
C LEU A 66 2.49 17.75 -9.63
N PRO A 67 1.28 18.34 -9.51
CA PRO A 67 1.13 19.74 -9.13
C PRO A 67 1.74 20.04 -7.76
N ASN A 68 2.17 21.30 -7.54
CA ASN A 68 2.80 21.69 -6.27
C ASN A 68 1.85 21.59 -5.08
N THR A 69 0.56 21.83 -5.28
CA THR A 69 -0.49 21.77 -4.25
C THR A 69 -1.03 20.36 -4.01
N PHE A 70 -0.46 19.34 -4.65
CA PHE A 70 -1.00 17.97 -4.59
C PHE A 70 -1.05 17.42 -3.15
N TYR A 71 -0.09 17.78 -2.29
CA TYR A 71 0.00 17.31 -0.91
C TYR A 71 -0.66 18.25 0.12
N ASP A 72 -1.18 19.39 -0.32
CA ASP A 72 -1.88 20.31 0.56
C ASP A 72 -3.28 19.77 0.88
N GLU A 73 -3.69 19.86 2.13
CA GLU A 73 -5.02 19.48 2.59
C GLU A 73 -5.63 20.66 3.36
N ASP A 74 -6.54 21.38 2.71
CA ASP A 74 -7.20 22.57 3.23
C ASP A 74 -8.73 22.40 3.30
N SER A 75 -9.21 21.16 3.18
CA SER A 75 -10.65 20.87 3.21
C SER A 75 -11.25 21.15 4.60
N PRO A 76 -12.39 21.89 4.68
CA PRO A 76 -13.11 22.05 5.93
C PRO A 76 -13.92 20.79 6.31
N LYS A 77 -13.91 19.75 5.48
CA LYS A 77 -14.54 18.47 5.77
C LYS A 77 -13.87 17.84 7.01
N PRO A 78 -14.65 17.43 8.03
CA PRO A 78 -14.08 16.74 9.19
C PRO A 78 -13.29 15.51 8.79
N TRP A 79 -12.15 15.33 9.45
CA TRP A 79 -11.33 14.14 9.33
C TRP A 79 -12.05 12.95 9.96
N GLU A 80 -12.40 13.01 11.23
CA GLU A 80 -13.38 12.12 11.84
C GLU A 80 -14.57 12.91 12.35
N ALA A 81 -15.75 12.30 12.33
CA ALA A 81 -16.97 12.87 12.87
C ALA A 81 -17.87 11.71 13.26
N VAL A 82 -17.88 11.37 14.54
CA VAL A 82 -18.56 10.18 15.06
C VAL A 82 -19.50 10.51 16.21
N LEU A 83 -20.64 9.85 16.20
CA LEU A 83 -21.56 9.77 17.32
C LEU A 83 -21.56 8.32 17.81
N ASP A 84 -21.02 8.12 19.00
CA ASP A 84 -21.06 6.86 19.74
C ASP A 84 -22.32 6.83 20.61
N ILE A 85 -23.13 5.80 20.42
CA ILE A 85 -24.39 5.57 21.11
C ILE A 85 -24.32 4.20 21.81
N LEU A 86 -24.70 4.15 23.07
CA LEU A 86 -24.79 2.94 23.88
C LEU A 86 -26.24 2.70 24.30
N PRO A 87 -27.13 2.19 23.42
CA PRO A 87 -28.53 1.98 23.77
C PRO A 87 -28.72 1.01 24.94
N THR A 88 -27.77 0.09 25.13
CA THR A 88 -27.70 -0.85 26.26
C THR A 88 -26.24 -1.13 26.57
N ASP A 89 -25.94 -1.73 27.72
CA ASP A 89 -24.57 -2.17 28.08
C ASP A 89 -23.98 -3.23 27.13
N ARG A 90 -24.81 -3.82 26.27
CA ARG A 90 -24.43 -4.89 25.32
C ARG A 90 -24.31 -4.42 23.89
N LEU A 91 -24.78 -3.22 23.58
CA LEU A 91 -24.88 -2.72 22.22
C LEU A 91 -24.20 -1.35 22.13
N ALA A 92 -23.15 -1.27 21.32
CA ALA A 92 -22.53 -0.02 20.94
C ALA A 92 -22.76 0.23 19.45
N ILE A 93 -23.20 1.43 19.11
CA ILE A 93 -23.41 1.87 17.74
C ILE A 93 -22.56 3.12 17.53
N ARG A 94 -21.68 3.10 16.53
CA ARG A 94 -20.90 4.24 16.08
C ARG A 94 -21.37 4.67 14.71
N LEU A 95 -21.88 5.90 14.63
CA LEU A 95 -22.39 6.52 13.40
C LEU A 95 -21.45 7.62 12.95
N GLY A 96 -21.17 7.69 11.65
CA GLY A 96 -20.45 8.83 11.05
C GLY A 96 -19.14 8.43 10.36
N ARG A 97 -18.24 9.40 10.19
CA ARG A 97 -16.96 9.23 9.50
C ARG A 97 -15.90 8.76 10.48
N GLN A 98 -15.42 7.54 10.29
CA GLN A 98 -14.65 6.81 11.30
C GLN A 98 -13.55 5.93 10.70
N PHE A 99 -12.55 5.62 11.53
CA PHE A 99 -11.64 4.49 11.31
C PHE A 99 -12.23 3.17 11.85
N ILE A 100 -12.05 2.11 11.07
CA ILE A 100 -12.42 0.72 11.34
C ILE A 100 -11.20 -0.13 10.99
N SER A 101 -10.51 -0.60 12.03
CA SER A 101 -9.33 -1.47 11.92
C SER A 101 -9.68 -2.87 12.39
N TRP A 102 -9.38 -3.85 11.55
CA TRP A 102 -9.58 -5.28 11.83
C TRP A 102 -8.28 -6.07 11.86
N GLY A 103 -7.18 -5.48 11.39
CA GLY A 103 -5.82 -5.99 11.50
C GLY A 103 -5.09 -5.44 12.72
N GLU A 104 -4.05 -6.16 13.09
CA GLU A 104 -3.16 -5.96 14.23
C GLU A 104 -1.67 -6.04 13.82
N THR A 105 -1.40 -6.39 12.56
CA THR A 105 -0.05 -6.39 11.99
C THR A 105 0.55 -4.99 11.91
N ASP A 106 1.87 -4.90 12.09
CA ASP A 106 2.59 -3.62 12.12
C ASP A 106 3.34 -3.41 10.80
N GLY A 107 3.42 -2.16 10.36
CA GLY A 107 4.12 -1.73 9.13
C GLY A 107 3.54 -2.22 7.79
N LEU A 108 2.76 -3.30 7.78
CA LEU A 108 2.06 -3.85 6.62
C LEU A 108 0.61 -4.20 6.96
N ARG A 109 -0.26 -4.14 5.96
CA ARG A 109 -1.70 -4.40 6.10
C ARG A 109 -2.09 -5.72 5.48
N LEU A 110 -2.68 -6.59 6.29
CA LEU A 110 -3.35 -7.80 5.80
C LEU A 110 -4.87 -7.71 5.96
N LEU A 111 -5.38 -7.60 7.19
CA LEU A 111 -6.83 -7.50 7.44
C LEU A 111 -7.38 -6.08 7.49
N ASP A 112 -6.51 -5.07 7.57
CA ASP A 112 -6.87 -3.65 7.58
C ASP A 112 -7.26 -3.15 6.19
N VAL A 113 -8.26 -3.76 5.57
CA VAL A 113 -8.71 -3.48 4.20
C VAL A 113 -10.06 -2.78 4.14
N ILE A 114 -10.65 -2.41 5.27
CA ILE A 114 -11.93 -1.68 5.30
C ILE A 114 -11.70 -0.22 4.88
N ASN A 115 -10.89 0.52 5.64
CA ASN A 115 -10.48 1.87 5.28
C ASN A 115 -9.41 1.85 4.19
N PRO A 116 -9.53 2.71 3.16
CA PRO A 116 -8.43 2.98 2.24
C PRO A 116 -7.27 3.73 2.92
N GLN A 117 -6.12 3.81 2.26
CA GLN A 117 -4.97 4.60 2.69
C GLN A 117 -4.47 5.57 1.62
N ASP A 118 -4.01 6.72 2.07
CA ASP A 118 -3.16 7.62 1.30
C ASP A 118 -1.69 7.32 1.60
N SER A 119 -1.06 6.53 0.74
CA SER A 119 0.38 6.26 0.81
C SER A 119 1.20 7.27 0.00
N THR A 120 0.60 8.31 -0.58
CA THR A 120 1.30 9.20 -1.53
C THR A 120 2.40 10.05 -0.87
N PHE A 121 2.26 10.29 0.44
CA PHE A 121 3.15 11.09 1.26
C PHE A 121 3.99 10.26 2.26
N ALA A 122 3.77 8.95 2.35
CA ALA A 122 4.47 8.07 3.28
C ALA A 122 5.51 7.19 2.54
N PRO A 123 6.74 7.06 3.07
CA PRO A 123 7.70 6.09 2.56
C PRO A 123 7.17 4.68 2.89
N PRO A 124 7.23 3.74 1.94
CA PRO A 124 6.73 2.39 2.15
C PRO A 124 7.63 1.61 3.11
N VAL A 125 7.04 0.75 3.93
CA VAL A 125 7.78 -0.09 4.90
C VAL A 125 8.70 0.73 5.82
N ALA A 126 8.24 1.93 6.20
CA ALA A 126 8.92 2.84 7.10
C ALA A 126 7.94 3.37 8.19
N PRO A 127 7.39 2.48 9.04
CA PRO A 127 6.35 2.84 10.01
C PRO A 127 6.80 3.86 11.05
N ASN A 128 8.10 3.95 11.37
CA ASN A 128 8.61 4.91 12.36
C ASN A 128 8.54 6.37 11.90
N LEU A 129 8.19 6.65 10.63
CA LEU A 129 7.93 8.00 10.15
C LEU A 129 6.43 8.33 10.15
N PHE A 130 5.64 7.52 9.45
CA PHE A 130 4.19 7.61 9.37
C PHE A 130 3.60 6.26 9.74
N ASP A 131 2.87 6.22 10.85
CA ASP A 131 2.13 5.02 11.23
C ASP A 131 0.99 4.75 10.23
N LEU A 132 0.54 3.50 10.17
CA LEU A 132 -0.58 3.11 9.30
C LEU A 132 -1.83 3.95 9.60
N ASP A 133 -2.02 4.37 10.84
CA ASP A 133 -3.13 5.23 11.28
C ASP A 133 -3.10 6.61 10.61
N GLU A 134 -1.91 7.21 10.44
CA GLU A 134 -1.76 8.55 9.83
C GLU A 134 -2.10 8.54 8.33
N THR A 135 -1.93 7.38 7.68
CA THR A 135 -2.20 7.20 6.25
C THR A 135 -3.61 6.70 5.95
N ARG A 136 -4.37 6.20 6.93
CA ARG A 136 -5.76 5.74 6.71
C ARG A 136 -6.66 6.90 6.29
N ILE A 137 -7.63 6.61 5.44
CA ILE A 137 -8.69 7.51 5.02
C ILE A 137 -9.99 7.04 5.71
N PRO A 138 -10.57 7.84 6.63
CA PRO A 138 -11.76 7.41 7.35
C PRO A 138 -13.00 7.46 6.46
N THR A 139 -13.96 6.59 6.78
CA THR A 139 -15.15 6.34 5.95
C THR A 139 -16.43 6.57 6.74
N TRP A 140 -17.43 7.15 6.09
CA TRP A 140 -18.79 7.28 6.56
C TRP A 140 -19.45 5.93 6.64
N GLY A 141 -20.11 5.66 7.76
CA GLY A 141 -21.01 4.53 7.87
C GLY A 141 -21.42 4.25 9.29
N ILE A 142 -21.90 3.03 9.48
CA ILE A 142 -22.40 2.51 10.73
C ILE A 142 -21.51 1.34 11.15
N ARG A 143 -21.08 1.35 12.40
CA ARG A 143 -20.44 0.23 13.07
C ARG A 143 -21.26 -0.15 14.28
N MET A 144 -21.60 -1.42 14.40
CA MET A 144 -22.37 -1.98 15.52
C MET A 144 -21.53 -3.05 16.21
N LEU A 145 -21.45 -3.00 17.53
CA LEU A 145 -20.83 -4.01 18.38
C LEU A 145 -21.88 -4.55 19.34
N TYR A 146 -22.09 -5.86 19.32
CA TYR A 146 -23.00 -6.56 20.22
C TYR A 146 -22.26 -7.62 21.04
N THR A 147 -22.35 -7.54 22.37
CA THR A 147 -21.72 -8.49 23.30
C THR A 147 -22.77 -9.46 23.88
N ALA A 148 -22.62 -10.75 23.61
CA ALA A 148 -23.54 -11.78 24.11
C ALA A 148 -23.21 -12.17 25.57
N ILE A 149 -24.18 -12.06 26.50
CA ILE A 149 -24.04 -12.33 27.95
C ILE A 149 -25.03 -13.46 28.36
N PRO A 150 -24.69 -14.37 29.33
CA PRO A 150 -23.74 -14.16 30.44
C PRO A 150 -22.48 -15.03 30.51
N ALA A 151 -22.22 -15.92 29.55
CA ALA A 151 -21.07 -16.85 29.62
C ALA A 151 -20.08 -16.73 28.45
N SER A 152 -20.41 -15.95 27.41
CA SER A 152 -19.58 -15.91 26.21
C SER A 152 -18.78 -14.63 26.16
N SER A 153 -17.46 -14.73 26.12
CA SER A 153 -16.58 -13.65 25.68
C SER A 153 -16.72 -13.41 24.15
N THR A 154 -17.96 -13.42 23.65
CA THR A 154 -18.30 -13.29 22.23
C THR A 154 -18.80 -11.88 21.93
N THR A 155 -18.19 -11.26 20.92
CA THR A 155 -18.63 -9.98 20.36
C THR A 155 -18.91 -10.15 18.87
N LEU A 156 -20.09 -9.71 18.44
CA LEU A 156 -20.43 -9.56 17.04
C LEU A 156 -20.24 -8.09 16.63
N GLU A 157 -19.47 -7.88 15.57
CA GLU A 157 -19.24 -6.59 14.94
C GLU A 157 -19.86 -6.59 13.54
N LEU A 158 -20.68 -5.58 13.24
CA LEU A 158 -21.23 -5.34 11.90
C LEU A 158 -20.81 -3.96 11.42
N VAL A 159 -20.43 -3.85 10.15
CA VAL A 159 -20.08 -2.58 9.51
C VAL A 159 -20.83 -2.44 8.19
N ALA A 160 -21.37 -1.24 7.95
CA ALA A 160 -22.05 -0.90 6.71
C ALA A 160 -21.62 0.50 6.27
N LEU A 161 -20.94 0.57 5.13
CA LEU A 161 -20.34 1.78 4.59
C LEU A 161 -20.99 2.07 3.23
N PRO A 162 -21.83 3.10 3.08
CA PRO A 162 -22.50 3.42 1.83
C PRO A 162 -21.57 4.02 0.76
N GLY A 163 -20.33 4.38 1.11
CA GLY A 163 -19.37 4.95 0.17
C GLY A 163 -19.70 6.39 -0.24
N PHE A 164 -20.07 7.24 0.73
CA PHE A 164 -20.32 8.68 0.53
C PHE A 164 -19.05 9.50 0.26
N GLU A 165 -17.88 8.88 0.33
CA GLU A 165 -16.61 9.50 -0.02
C GLU A 165 -16.49 9.78 -1.52
N GLU A 166 -15.63 10.74 -1.86
CA GLU A 166 -15.16 10.89 -3.23
C GLU A 166 -14.60 9.55 -3.74
N ALA A 167 -14.83 9.22 -5.01
CA ALA A 167 -14.40 7.94 -5.59
C ALA A 167 -12.90 7.64 -5.37
N LYS A 168 -12.06 8.68 -5.29
CA LYS A 168 -10.61 8.55 -5.04
C LYS A 168 -10.29 8.07 -3.62
N GLN A 169 -11.12 8.45 -2.66
CA GLN A 169 -10.97 8.18 -1.23
C GLN A 169 -11.56 6.83 -0.82
N ARG A 170 -12.09 6.06 -1.79
CA ARG A 170 -12.67 4.72 -1.58
C ARG A 170 -11.68 3.57 -1.85
N VAL A 171 -10.49 3.90 -2.36
CA VAL A 171 -9.41 2.97 -2.72
C VAL A 171 -8.07 3.61 -2.35
N ASP A 172 -7.01 2.81 -2.22
CA ASP A 172 -5.71 3.33 -1.79
C ASP A 172 -5.14 4.30 -2.83
N GLU A 173 -4.55 5.39 -2.36
CA GLU A 173 -3.68 6.23 -3.16
C GLU A 173 -2.24 5.71 -3.04
N VAL A 174 -1.68 5.25 -4.16
CA VAL A 174 -0.45 4.45 -4.19
C VAL A 174 0.78 5.34 -4.25
N VAL A 175 1.90 4.87 -3.69
CA VAL A 175 3.21 5.51 -3.79
C VAL A 175 3.68 5.48 -5.26
N GLY A 176 3.93 6.66 -5.84
CA GLY A 176 4.84 6.76 -6.98
C GLY A 176 4.27 6.78 -8.39
N SER A 177 2.96 6.94 -8.57
CA SER A 177 2.30 7.36 -9.82
C SER A 177 0.87 7.78 -9.48
N ASN A 178 0.63 9.07 -9.20
CA ASN A 178 -0.48 9.44 -8.30
C ASN A 178 -1.62 10.22 -8.95
N ASP A 179 -1.59 10.44 -10.25
CA ASP A 179 -2.80 10.83 -10.96
C ASP A 179 -2.69 10.45 -12.42
N THR A 180 -3.66 9.68 -12.89
CA THR A 180 -3.80 9.32 -14.30
C THR A 180 -5.26 9.49 -14.77
N ARG A 181 -6.08 10.27 -14.06
CA ARG A 181 -7.52 10.42 -14.34
C ARG A 181 -7.82 10.93 -15.74
N ASP A 182 -6.97 11.82 -16.24
CA ASP A 182 -7.02 12.44 -17.57
C ASP A 182 -6.13 11.73 -18.60
N GLY A 183 -5.60 10.54 -18.28
CA GLY A 183 -4.66 9.82 -19.15
C GLY A 183 -3.23 10.36 -19.13
N ILE A 184 -2.93 11.34 -18.28
CA ILE A 184 -1.57 11.88 -18.09
C ILE A 184 -0.96 11.24 -16.84
N VAL A 185 0.18 10.56 -16.98
CA VAL A 185 0.85 9.92 -15.84
C VAL A 185 1.63 10.98 -15.05
N ARG A 186 1.29 11.13 -13.77
CA ARG A 186 2.00 12.05 -12.87
C ARG A 186 2.86 11.33 -11.84
N TYR A 187 4.14 11.69 -11.77
CA TYR A 187 5.10 11.11 -10.83
C TYR A 187 5.28 11.99 -9.59
N GLY A 188 5.29 11.35 -8.41
CA GLY A 188 5.48 11.94 -7.09
C GLY A 188 6.86 11.67 -6.49
N ARG A 189 7.00 12.03 -5.20
CA ARG A 189 8.29 12.09 -4.49
C ARG A 189 9.02 10.74 -4.43
N TRP A 190 8.30 9.64 -4.21
CA TRP A 190 8.83 8.26 -4.14
C TRP A 190 8.60 7.41 -5.39
N SER A 191 8.24 8.03 -6.53
CA SER A 191 8.09 7.34 -7.82
C SER A 191 9.28 6.50 -8.22
N ALA A 192 9.04 5.43 -9.01
CA ALA A 192 10.01 4.48 -9.58
C ALA A 192 11.31 5.14 -10.04
N HIS A 193 12.43 4.45 -10.21
CA HIS A 193 13.59 5.12 -10.81
C HIS A 193 13.31 5.58 -12.25
N PRO A 194 13.81 6.74 -12.72
CA PRO A 194 13.62 7.17 -14.11
C PRO A 194 13.95 6.07 -15.14
N GLU A 195 14.99 5.27 -14.91
CA GLU A 195 15.38 4.12 -15.74
C GLU A 195 14.41 2.93 -15.70
N THR A 196 13.59 2.84 -14.66
CA THR A 196 12.51 1.85 -14.53
C THR A 196 11.16 2.40 -15.03
N ARG A 197 11.04 3.73 -15.18
CA ARG A 197 9.92 4.41 -15.83
C ARG A 197 10.11 4.32 -17.35
N LEU A 198 9.08 3.93 -18.08
CA LEU A 198 8.85 4.24 -19.50
C LEU A 198 10.07 4.53 -20.43
N ILE A 199 11.04 3.60 -20.55
CA ILE A 199 12.04 3.42 -21.63
C ILE A 199 13.29 4.31 -21.63
N ILE A 200 14.45 3.63 -21.62
CA ILE A 200 15.69 4.03 -22.32
C ILE A 200 16.16 2.80 -23.13
N ALA A 201 16.43 2.97 -24.44
CA ALA A 201 17.07 1.96 -25.31
C ALA A 201 16.42 0.55 -25.36
N GLY A 202 15.11 0.48 -25.60
CA GLY A 202 14.45 -0.77 -26.02
C GLY A 202 14.23 -1.83 -24.94
N ARG A 203 14.41 -1.52 -23.65
CA ARG A 203 14.05 -2.41 -22.54
C ARG A 203 13.51 -1.60 -21.34
N ASN A 204 12.22 -1.74 -21.01
CA ASN A 204 11.66 -1.30 -19.73
C ASN A 204 10.60 -2.29 -19.23
N ALA A 205 10.24 -2.27 -17.94
CA ALA A 205 9.23 -3.17 -17.37
C ALA A 205 7.81 -2.98 -17.95
N PHE A 206 7.37 -1.73 -18.18
CA PHE A 206 5.98 -1.44 -18.57
C PHE A 206 5.68 -1.58 -20.07
N GLY A 207 6.59 -1.18 -20.96
CA GLY A 207 6.40 -1.37 -22.41
C GLY A 207 6.52 -2.85 -22.78
N ASN A 208 7.32 -3.57 -22.00
CA ASN A 208 7.36 -5.01 -21.93
C ASN A 208 6.13 -5.64 -21.28
N LEU A 209 5.01 -4.98 -21.02
CA LEU A 209 3.78 -5.71 -20.71
C LEU A 209 2.95 -5.93 -21.97
N TYR A 210 3.09 -5.06 -22.98
CA TYR A 210 2.17 -4.96 -24.10
C TYR A 210 2.84 -5.25 -25.44
N ALA A 211 2.13 -5.98 -26.31
CA ALA A 211 2.56 -6.39 -27.63
C ALA A 211 1.62 -5.78 -28.67
N ASN A 212 1.96 -6.00 -29.94
CA ASN A 212 1.21 -5.53 -31.10
C ASN A 212 1.36 -4.01 -31.27
N SER A 213 2.58 -3.55 -31.55
CA SER A 213 2.77 -2.22 -32.12
C SER A 213 2.04 -2.14 -33.46
N LEU A 214 1.71 -0.91 -33.89
CA LEU A 214 1.13 -0.65 -35.22
C LEU A 214 2.09 -1.02 -36.36
N SER A 215 3.39 -1.21 -36.08
CA SER A 215 4.38 -1.65 -37.07
C SER A 215 5.15 -2.90 -36.59
N PRO A 216 4.48 -4.06 -36.49
CA PRO A 216 5.13 -5.28 -36.00
C PRO A 216 6.20 -5.80 -37.00
N ALA A 217 6.08 -5.46 -38.29
CA ALA A 217 7.06 -5.80 -39.32
C ALA A 217 8.39 -5.03 -39.17
N SER A 218 8.36 -3.82 -38.58
CA SER A 218 9.58 -3.04 -38.30
C SER A 218 10.39 -3.55 -37.09
N CYS A 219 9.91 -4.62 -36.44
CA CYS A 219 10.46 -5.18 -35.21
C CYS A 219 11.49 -6.29 -35.36
N ALA A 220 12.04 -6.43 -36.57
CA ALA A 220 13.26 -7.20 -36.78
C ALA A 220 14.49 -6.59 -36.07
N ALA A 221 14.45 -5.30 -35.69
CA ALA A 221 15.47 -4.60 -34.90
C ALA A 221 14.80 -3.75 -33.79
N PRO A 222 15.46 -3.51 -32.63
CA PRO A 222 14.89 -2.76 -31.49
C PRO A 222 14.81 -1.25 -31.79
N THR A 223 13.90 -0.88 -32.67
CA THR A 223 13.58 0.51 -33.03
C THR A 223 12.46 1.06 -32.15
N ILE A 224 12.28 2.38 -32.14
CA ILE A 224 11.21 3.03 -31.37
C ILE A 224 9.80 2.63 -31.84
N GLY A 225 9.65 2.17 -33.09
CA GLY A 225 8.41 1.65 -33.67
C GLY A 225 7.86 0.38 -33.04
N CYS A 226 8.71 -0.35 -32.33
CA CYS A 226 8.35 -1.61 -31.66
C CYS A 226 7.83 -1.43 -30.25
N LEU A 227 7.90 -0.19 -29.77
CA LEU A 227 7.50 0.14 -28.44
C LEU A 227 5.98 0.35 -28.38
N VAL A 228 5.33 -0.29 -27.41
CA VAL A 228 3.96 -0.01 -27.01
C VAL A 228 3.97 0.67 -25.64
N ILE A 229 3.47 1.90 -25.59
CA ILE A 229 3.40 2.71 -24.37
C ILE A 229 2.00 2.56 -23.76
N PRO A 230 1.87 2.17 -22.49
CA PRO A 230 0.60 2.24 -21.78
C PRO A 230 0.17 3.69 -21.52
N SER A 231 -1.04 4.03 -21.95
CA SER A 231 -1.80 5.21 -21.53
C SER A 231 -2.86 4.74 -20.53
N THR A 232 -2.74 5.16 -19.27
CA THR A 232 -3.53 4.60 -18.17
C THR A 232 -4.57 5.58 -17.69
N THR A 233 -5.82 5.15 -17.55
CA THR A 233 -6.88 5.88 -16.87
C THR A 233 -7.35 5.09 -15.66
N ARG A 234 -7.29 5.66 -14.45
CA ARG A 234 -7.80 4.99 -13.25
C ARG A 234 -9.32 5.10 -13.21
N GLN A 235 -10.00 3.96 -13.32
CA GLN A 235 -11.44 3.87 -13.12
C GLN A 235 -11.68 3.63 -11.63
N LEU A 236 -12.01 4.72 -10.93
CA LEU A 236 -12.40 4.65 -9.54
C LEU A 236 -13.79 4.00 -9.43
N PRO A 237 -14.09 3.29 -8.32
CA PRO A 237 -15.43 2.80 -8.08
C PRO A 237 -16.44 3.95 -8.21
N ASP A 238 -17.36 3.89 -9.18
CA ASP A 238 -18.40 4.92 -9.36
C ASP A 238 -19.70 4.32 -9.95
N ALA A 239 -19.82 2.99 -9.88
CA ALA A 239 -20.84 2.23 -10.55
C ALA A 239 -22.08 2.05 -9.67
N GLY A 240 -22.82 3.13 -9.36
CA GLY A 240 -24.20 3.12 -8.81
C GLY A 240 -24.42 2.48 -7.41
N ASP A 241 -23.57 1.56 -6.99
CA ASP A 241 -23.53 0.87 -5.72
C ASP A 241 -22.10 1.02 -5.16
N ASN A 242 -22.00 1.80 -4.08
CA ASN A 242 -20.74 2.18 -3.45
C ASN A 242 -20.53 1.46 -2.11
N TRP A 243 -21.37 0.46 -1.81
CA TRP A 243 -21.43 -0.17 -0.51
C TRP A 243 -20.23 -1.06 -0.22
N LYS A 244 -19.82 -1.04 1.05
CA LYS A 244 -18.90 -2.01 1.66
C LYS A 244 -19.51 -2.48 2.97
N ILE A 245 -19.66 -3.77 3.11
CA ILE A 245 -20.34 -4.40 4.25
C ILE A 245 -19.41 -5.44 4.85
N GLY A 246 -19.40 -5.54 6.16
CA GLY A 246 -18.63 -6.56 6.85
C GLY A 246 -19.32 -7.03 8.11
N ALA A 247 -19.04 -8.28 8.48
CA ALA A 247 -19.42 -8.86 9.75
C ALA A 247 -18.19 -9.57 10.33
N LYS A 248 -17.96 -9.44 11.64
CA LYS A 248 -16.87 -10.10 12.35
C LYS A 248 -17.40 -10.63 13.68
N ILE A 249 -17.12 -11.89 13.99
CA ILE A 249 -17.36 -12.49 15.30
C ILE A 249 -16.02 -12.73 15.98
N THR A 250 -15.89 -12.28 17.22
CA THR A 250 -14.71 -12.49 18.05
C THR A 250 -15.12 -13.26 19.29
N HIS A 251 -14.34 -14.23 19.72
CA HIS A 251 -14.58 -15.04 20.90
C HIS A 251 -13.28 -15.27 21.68
N ASN A 252 -13.37 -15.32 23.02
CA ASN A 252 -12.25 -15.70 23.87
C ASN A 252 -12.49 -17.06 24.52
N ILE A 253 -11.50 -17.95 24.43
CA ILE A 253 -11.43 -19.23 25.14
C ILE A 253 -10.13 -19.26 25.93
N GLY A 254 -10.20 -19.03 27.25
CA GLY A 254 -9.01 -18.91 28.09
C GLY A 254 -8.10 -17.77 27.61
N LYS A 255 -6.86 -18.10 27.25
CA LYS A 255 -5.87 -17.13 26.71
C LYS A 255 -5.95 -16.93 25.19
N LEU A 256 -6.76 -17.74 24.49
CA LEU A 256 -6.96 -17.63 23.06
C LEU A 256 -8.08 -16.64 22.79
N ASN A 257 -7.75 -15.50 22.19
CA ASN A 257 -8.71 -14.67 21.48
C ASN A 257 -8.67 -15.07 20.01
N PHE A 258 -9.81 -15.27 19.39
CA PHE A 258 -9.88 -15.47 17.95
C PHE A 258 -11.12 -14.83 17.38
N GLY A 259 -11.13 -14.59 16.08
CA GLY A 259 -12.36 -14.23 15.41
C GLY A 259 -12.32 -14.42 13.92
N LEU A 260 -13.51 -14.55 13.36
CA LEU A 260 -13.78 -14.78 11.95
C LEU A 260 -14.56 -13.59 11.42
N GLY A 261 -14.20 -13.13 10.22
CA GLY A 261 -14.84 -12.01 9.58
C GLY A 261 -15.10 -12.27 8.10
N TYR A 262 -16.02 -11.49 7.57
CA TYR A 262 -16.34 -11.45 6.16
C TYR A 262 -16.48 -9.99 5.75
N ILE A 263 -15.88 -9.62 4.62
CA ILE A 263 -16.01 -8.30 4.01
C ILE A 263 -16.43 -8.49 2.56
N TRP A 264 -17.43 -7.72 2.15
CA TRP A 264 -17.83 -7.57 0.76
C TRP A 264 -17.69 -6.11 0.34
N GLY A 265 -17.03 -5.87 -0.79
CA GLY A 265 -16.87 -4.54 -1.36
C GLY A 265 -15.60 -4.43 -2.19
N TYR A 266 -15.14 -3.21 -2.47
CA TYR A 266 -13.91 -2.97 -3.23
C TYR A 266 -12.67 -3.31 -2.40
N ASN A 267 -11.70 -4.02 -3.00
CA ASN A 267 -10.36 -4.16 -2.42
C ASN A 267 -9.63 -2.82 -2.58
N PRO A 268 -9.35 -2.08 -1.49
CA PRO A 268 -8.71 -0.78 -1.62
C PRO A 268 -7.22 -0.92 -1.99
N GLN A 269 -6.61 -2.10 -1.78
CA GLN A 269 -5.17 -2.27 -1.89
C GLN A 269 -4.65 -2.01 -3.30
N GLY A 270 -3.77 -1.01 -3.43
CA GLY A 270 -3.20 -0.61 -4.71
C GLY A 270 -2.36 -1.69 -5.41
N ALA A 271 -1.78 -2.63 -4.65
CA ALA A 271 -1.01 -3.73 -5.19
C ALA A 271 -1.87 -4.79 -5.93
N ASP A 272 -3.18 -4.79 -5.70
CA ASP A 272 -4.11 -5.77 -6.30
C ASP A 272 -4.96 -5.15 -7.41
N MET A 273 -4.65 -3.92 -7.84
CA MET A 273 -5.31 -3.31 -9.00
C MET A 273 -4.97 -4.09 -10.26
N VAL A 274 -6.00 -4.39 -11.06
CA VAL A 274 -5.83 -4.96 -12.40
C VAL A 274 -6.03 -3.90 -13.47
N PHE A 275 -5.42 -4.12 -14.63
CA PHE A 275 -5.66 -3.29 -15.81
C PHE A 275 -6.49 -4.03 -16.87
N LYS A 276 -7.40 -3.31 -17.53
CA LYS A 276 -8.24 -3.77 -18.64
C LYS A 276 -7.93 -2.92 -19.88
N ARG A 277 -7.89 -3.51 -21.08
CA ARG A 277 -7.56 -2.77 -22.30
C ARG A 277 -8.78 -1.98 -22.78
N LYS A 278 -8.58 -0.71 -23.18
CA LYS A 278 -9.62 0.14 -23.76
C LYS A 278 -9.39 0.30 -25.27
N GLY A 279 -10.10 -0.49 -26.06
CA GLY A 279 -10.10 -0.35 -27.52
C GLY A 279 -8.79 -0.75 -28.21
N ALA A 280 -8.64 -0.34 -29.47
CA ALA A 280 -7.49 -0.66 -30.29
C ALA A 280 -6.22 0.09 -29.85
N VAL A 281 -5.05 -0.43 -30.26
CA VAL A 281 -3.76 0.26 -30.10
C VAL A 281 -3.76 1.47 -31.04
N THR A 282 -3.33 2.64 -30.55
CA THR A 282 -3.28 3.90 -31.30
C THR A 282 -1.84 4.36 -31.53
N CYS A 283 -1.62 5.41 -32.32
CA CYS A 283 -0.28 5.97 -32.52
C CYS A 283 0.02 7.05 -31.49
N SER A 284 1.27 7.19 -31.03
CA SER A 284 1.66 8.30 -30.16
C SER A 284 1.78 9.63 -30.90
N ALA A 285 1.88 9.59 -32.23
CA ALA A 285 1.90 10.77 -33.09
C ALA A 285 0.47 11.18 -33.51
N PRO A 286 0.23 12.46 -33.89
CA PRO A 286 -1.09 12.94 -34.29
C PRO A 286 -1.72 12.20 -35.48
N VAL A 287 -0.91 11.52 -36.28
CA VAL A 287 -1.32 10.69 -37.42
C VAL A 287 -0.64 9.34 -37.33
N ALA A 288 -1.23 8.29 -37.94
CA ALA A 288 -0.73 6.92 -37.81
C ALA A 288 0.61 6.65 -38.55
N GLY A 289 0.93 7.45 -39.58
CA GLY A 289 2.08 7.26 -40.46
C GLY A 289 3.43 7.06 -39.75
N PRO A 290 3.82 7.92 -38.79
CA PRO A 290 5.05 7.76 -38.01
C PRO A 290 5.14 6.43 -37.26
N CYS A 291 4.04 5.92 -36.70
CA CYS A 291 4.06 4.63 -36.01
C CYS A 291 4.19 3.46 -37.00
N LEU A 292 3.49 3.53 -38.14
CA LEU A 292 3.58 2.53 -39.20
C LEU A 292 4.99 2.47 -39.82
N ALA A 293 5.65 3.62 -39.96
CA ALA A 293 7.03 3.74 -40.44
C ALA A 293 8.09 3.41 -39.38
N GLY A 294 7.69 3.05 -38.16
CA GLY A 294 8.59 2.71 -37.06
C GLY A 294 9.33 3.90 -36.44
N LEU A 295 8.89 5.12 -36.73
CA LEU A 295 9.47 6.39 -36.26
C LEU A 295 8.83 6.89 -34.96
N ALA A 296 7.70 6.31 -34.54
CA ALA A 296 7.00 6.64 -33.30
C ALA A 296 6.45 5.39 -32.61
N PRO A 297 6.34 5.39 -31.27
CA PRO A 297 5.77 4.27 -30.52
C PRO A 297 4.26 4.18 -30.66
N SER A 298 3.73 2.98 -30.49
CA SER A 298 2.29 2.73 -30.39
C SER A 298 1.81 2.97 -28.95
N VAL A 299 0.52 3.22 -28.76
CA VAL A 299 -0.10 3.52 -27.48
C VAL A 299 -1.23 2.54 -27.21
N VAL A 300 -1.20 1.88 -26.06
CA VAL A 300 -2.32 1.04 -25.59
C VAL A 300 -3.05 1.79 -24.48
N ASN A 301 -4.35 2.02 -24.65
CA ASN A 301 -5.16 2.64 -23.62
C ASN A 301 -5.60 1.58 -22.62
N LEU A 302 -5.44 1.85 -21.33
CA LEU A 302 -5.69 0.93 -20.23
C LEU A 302 -6.58 1.57 -19.18
N ARG A 303 -7.47 0.79 -18.60
CA ARG A 303 -8.25 1.16 -17.42
C ARG A 303 -7.70 0.42 -16.22
N LEU A 304 -7.29 1.13 -15.18
CA LEU A 304 -6.93 0.53 -13.89
C LEU A 304 -8.20 0.40 -13.06
N VAL A 305 -8.48 -0.78 -12.54
CA VAL A 305 -9.73 -1.09 -11.85
C VAL A 305 -9.44 -1.76 -10.51
N ASN A 306 -10.11 -1.27 -9.47
CA ASN A 306 -10.27 -1.97 -8.19
C ASN A 306 -11.56 -2.77 -8.28
N ASP A 307 -11.48 -4.05 -8.64
CA ASP A 307 -12.66 -4.91 -8.73
C ASP A 307 -13.21 -5.23 -7.32
N ARG A 308 -14.50 -5.59 -7.27
CA ARG A 308 -15.13 -6.05 -6.03
C ARG A 308 -14.55 -7.39 -5.63
N THR A 309 -14.48 -7.62 -4.32
CA THR A 309 -13.95 -8.86 -3.77
C THR A 309 -14.76 -9.29 -2.56
N HIS A 310 -14.66 -10.60 -2.29
CA HIS A 310 -15.09 -11.21 -1.05
C HIS A 310 -13.82 -11.46 -0.23
N ILE A 311 -13.82 -11.13 1.06
CA ILE A 311 -12.66 -11.34 1.92
C ILE A 311 -13.13 -12.11 3.14
N PHE A 312 -12.69 -13.35 3.27
CA PHE A 312 -12.88 -14.14 4.48
C PHE A 312 -11.66 -13.93 5.36
N ALA A 313 -11.86 -13.29 6.49
CA ALA A 313 -10.84 -12.90 7.44
C ALA A 313 -10.87 -13.82 8.66
N GLY A 314 -9.71 -14.08 9.24
CA GLY A 314 -9.56 -14.74 10.52
C GLY A 314 -8.38 -14.12 11.27
N HIS A 315 -8.48 -14.02 12.58
CA HIS A 315 -7.37 -13.60 13.42
C HIS A 315 -7.37 -14.40 14.71
N PHE A 316 -6.20 -14.51 15.34
CA PHE A 316 -6.07 -15.03 16.69
C PHE A 316 -4.91 -14.37 17.42
N ASN A 317 -5.04 -14.31 18.74
CA ASN A 317 -4.02 -13.89 19.67
C ASN A 317 -3.94 -14.90 20.80
N TYR A 318 -2.74 -15.37 21.10
CA TYR A 318 -2.49 -16.35 22.15
C TYR A 318 -1.24 -16.01 22.94
N ALA A 319 -1.40 -15.81 24.25
CA ALA A 319 -0.29 -15.59 25.16
C ALA A 319 0.31 -16.93 25.62
N VAL A 320 1.59 -17.13 25.30
CA VAL A 320 2.38 -18.30 25.67
C VAL A 320 3.27 -17.96 26.85
N ASP A 321 2.93 -18.50 28.03
CA ASP A 321 3.76 -18.32 29.23
C ASP A 321 4.96 -19.28 29.20
N GLU A 322 4.75 -20.53 28.76
CA GLU A 322 5.73 -21.61 28.82
C GLU A 322 5.53 -22.62 27.68
N ILE A 323 6.63 -23.16 27.11
CA ILE A 323 6.62 -24.34 26.22
C ILE A 323 7.68 -25.30 26.73
N LEU A 324 7.35 -26.58 26.87
CA LEU A 324 8.29 -27.63 27.29
C LEU A 324 9.06 -27.29 28.58
N SER A 325 8.38 -26.70 29.57
CA SER A 325 8.96 -26.24 30.84
C SER A 325 9.94 -25.03 30.72
N ILE A 326 9.89 -24.30 29.61
CA ILE A 326 10.71 -23.10 29.36
C ILE A 326 9.83 -21.85 29.38
N PRO A 327 10.02 -20.90 30.34
CA PRO A 327 9.25 -19.67 30.39
C PRO A 327 9.57 -18.76 29.19
N LEU A 328 8.54 -18.50 28.39
CA LEU A 328 8.63 -17.77 27.11
C LEU A 328 8.03 -16.37 27.18
N ASN A 329 6.95 -16.14 27.95
CA ASN A 329 6.20 -14.88 28.02
C ASN A 329 6.10 -14.17 26.66
N THR A 330 5.61 -14.90 25.65
CA THR A 330 5.56 -14.48 24.25
C THR A 330 4.10 -14.45 23.79
N ALA A 331 3.67 -13.37 23.16
CA ALA A 331 2.39 -13.32 22.49
C ALA A 331 2.55 -13.80 21.05
N ILE A 332 1.76 -14.79 20.64
CA ILE A 332 1.64 -15.23 19.25
C ILE A 332 0.37 -14.62 18.68
N ARG A 333 0.52 -13.92 17.57
CA ARG A 333 -0.59 -13.29 16.85
C ARG A 333 -0.64 -13.83 15.44
N GLY A 334 -1.83 -14.08 14.92
CA GLY A 334 -1.99 -14.54 13.57
C GLY A 334 -3.16 -13.88 12.87
N GLU A 335 -2.98 -13.57 11.60
CA GLU A 335 -4.04 -13.11 10.71
C GLU A 335 -4.07 -13.99 9.47
N ILE A 336 -5.26 -14.23 8.95
CA ILE A 336 -5.49 -15.00 7.73
C ILE A 336 -6.59 -14.31 6.91
N ALA A 337 -6.37 -14.18 5.62
CA ALA A 337 -7.33 -13.64 4.67
C ALA A 337 -7.40 -14.53 3.42
N ILE A 338 -8.60 -14.90 3.02
CA ILE A 338 -8.87 -15.65 1.79
C ILE A 338 -9.63 -14.72 0.84
N TYR A 339 -9.04 -14.54 -0.34
CA TYR A 339 -9.62 -13.81 -1.46
C TYR A 339 -9.99 -14.84 -2.54
N PRO A 340 -11.25 -15.28 -2.61
CA PRO A 340 -11.70 -16.11 -3.70
C PRO A 340 -11.80 -15.28 -4.98
N GLN A 341 -11.48 -15.90 -6.12
CA GLN A 341 -11.58 -15.28 -7.44
C GLN A 341 -10.88 -13.91 -7.54
N GLU A 342 -9.74 -13.73 -6.87
CA GLU A 342 -8.96 -12.51 -6.96
C GLU A 342 -8.44 -12.35 -8.40
N PRO A 343 -8.70 -11.20 -9.07
CA PRO A 343 -8.28 -10.99 -10.44
C PRO A 343 -6.79 -10.66 -10.53
N TYR A 344 -6.12 -11.25 -11.51
CA TYR A 344 -4.71 -11.04 -11.80
C TYR A 344 -4.48 -10.76 -13.28
N ASN A 345 -3.61 -9.82 -13.60
CA ASN A 345 -3.12 -9.67 -14.96
C ASN A 345 -2.12 -10.78 -15.29
N ILE A 346 -2.34 -11.43 -16.43
CA ILE A 346 -1.41 -12.43 -16.96
C ILE A 346 -0.76 -11.92 -18.25
N SER A 347 0.55 -12.13 -18.35
CA SER A 347 1.30 -11.91 -19.57
C SER A 347 2.32 -13.02 -19.81
N GLU A 348 2.61 -13.27 -21.08
CA GLU A 348 3.66 -14.21 -21.47
C GLU A 348 4.95 -13.44 -21.80
N PHE A 349 6.08 -13.86 -21.22
CA PHE A 349 7.39 -13.28 -21.50
C PHE A 349 8.45 -14.31 -21.88
N PRO A 350 9.10 -14.18 -23.07
CA PRO A 350 8.69 -13.37 -24.22
C PRO A 350 7.40 -13.91 -24.85
N GLY A 351 6.42 -13.04 -25.10
CA GLY A 351 5.14 -13.45 -25.67
C GLY A 351 5.28 -13.94 -27.11
N ARG A 352 4.35 -14.80 -27.51
CA ARG A 352 4.37 -15.52 -28.79
C ARG A 352 3.04 -15.38 -29.53
N ASN A 353 3.07 -15.52 -30.84
CA ASN A 353 1.87 -15.75 -31.63
C ASN A 353 1.38 -17.19 -31.39
N CYS A 354 0.12 -17.35 -30.99
CA CYS A 354 -0.42 -18.67 -30.65
C CYS A 354 -0.70 -19.57 -31.86
N ALA A 355 -0.83 -18.99 -33.06
CA ALA A 355 -0.98 -19.72 -34.31
C ALA A 355 0.38 -20.08 -34.93
N THR A 356 1.40 -19.21 -34.84
CA THR A 356 2.67 -19.39 -35.54
C THR A 356 3.87 -19.72 -34.65
N GLY A 357 3.74 -19.61 -33.32
CA GLY A 357 4.82 -19.81 -32.36
C GLY A 357 5.93 -18.75 -32.38
N VAL A 358 5.88 -17.80 -33.32
CA VAL A 358 6.85 -16.70 -33.49
C VAL A 358 6.80 -15.78 -32.27
N LEU A 359 7.96 -15.37 -31.76
CA LEU A 359 8.06 -14.38 -30.68
C LEU A 359 7.44 -13.05 -31.17
N THR A 360 6.42 -12.55 -30.47
CA THR A 360 5.73 -11.29 -30.80
C THR A 360 5.98 -10.17 -29.79
N GLY A 361 6.77 -10.44 -28.75
CA GLY A 361 6.80 -9.60 -27.56
C GLY A 361 5.59 -9.86 -26.66
N PHE A 362 5.58 -9.19 -25.50
CA PHE A 362 4.68 -9.47 -24.38
C PHE A 362 3.21 -9.20 -24.68
N ARG A 363 2.40 -10.24 -24.85
CA ARG A 363 0.95 -10.06 -24.89
C ARG A 363 0.46 -9.89 -23.46
N VAL A 364 -0.25 -8.79 -23.17
CA VAL A 364 -1.31 -8.89 -22.17
C VAL A 364 -2.47 -9.58 -22.88
N GLY A 365 -2.66 -10.84 -22.54
CA GLY A 365 -3.44 -11.80 -23.31
C GLY A 365 -3.15 -13.19 -22.77
N PRO A 366 -4.14 -14.10 -22.68
CA PRO A 366 -3.93 -15.40 -22.07
C PRO A 366 -2.82 -16.16 -22.80
N ARG A 367 -2.06 -16.94 -22.02
CA ARG A 367 -1.11 -17.91 -22.57
C ARG A 367 -1.75 -18.69 -23.71
N CYS A 368 -0.99 -18.95 -24.76
CA CYS A 368 -1.45 -19.73 -25.92
C CYS A 368 -2.05 -21.11 -25.57
N LYS A 369 -1.79 -21.62 -24.36
CA LYS A 369 -2.41 -22.83 -23.80
C LYS A 369 -3.92 -22.75 -23.56
N ARG A 370 -4.54 -21.57 -23.49
CA ARG A 370 -5.96 -21.42 -23.11
C ARG A 370 -6.93 -21.12 -24.25
N GLY A 371 -6.46 -21.03 -25.50
CA GLY A 371 -7.32 -21.06 -26.69
C GLY A 371 -8.32 -19.92 -26.90
N VAL A 372 -8.34 -18.89 -26.04
CA VAL A 372 -9.30 -17.78 -26.15
C VAL A 372 -8.54 -16.46 -26.26
N GLU A 373 -8.78 -15.72 -27.33
CA GLU A 373 -8.26 -14.37 -27.55
C GLU A 373 -9.08 -13.35 -26.72
N ASP A 374 -9.19 -13.58 -25.42
CA ASP A 374 -10.05 -12.75 -24.56
C ASP A 374 -9.39 -11.39 -24.35
N SER A 375 -10.12 -10.32 -24.72
CA SER A 375 -9.58 -8.96 -24.88
C SER A 375 -9.11 -8.31 -23.58
N ASP A 376 -9.46 -8.89 -22.42
CA ASP A 376 -9.18 -8.32 -21.09
C ASP A 376 -8.10 -9.07 -20.29
N SER A 377 -7.69 -10.29 -20.66
CA SER A 377 -6.48 -10.97 -20.13
C SER A 377 -6.34 -10.99 -18.59
N ILE A 378 -7.46 -11.09 -17.89
CA ILE A 378 -7.52 -11.23 -16.43
C ILE A 378 -7.77 -12.69 -16.10
N LEU A 379 -7.11 -13.16 -15.04
CA LEU A 379 -7.26 -14.50 -14.51
C LEU A 379 -7.67 -14.42 -13.04
N GLU A 380 -8.76 -15.09 -12.70
CA GLU A 380 -9.20 -15.19 -11.32
C GLU A 380 -8.48 -16.34 -10.61
N LYS A 381 -7.96 -16.09 -9.41
CA LYS A 381 -7.30 -17.08 -8.57
C LYS A 381 -7.75 -16.95 -7.12
N ASN A 382 -7.79 -18.09 -6.42
CA ASN A 382 -7.98 -18.07 -4.98
C ASN A 382 -6.64 -17.75 -4.31
N THR A 383 -6.60 -16.69 -3.51
CA THR A 383 -5.40 -16.25 -2.81
C THR A 383 -5.59 -16.40 -1.31
N LEU A 384 -4.61 -17.02 -0.66
CA LEU A 384 -4.47 -17.06 0.78
C LEU A 384 -3.37 -16.09 1.19
N ARG A 385 -3.66 -15.20 2.13
CA ARG A 385 -2.68 -14.33 2.77
C ARG A 385 -2.71 -14.63 4.26
N TYR A 386 -1.55 -14.76 4.88
CA TYR A 386 -1.49 -14.82 6.33
C TYR A 386 -0.30 -14.04 6.88
N ALA A 387 -0.44 -13.61 8.12
CA ALA A 387 0.61 -13.03 8.93
C ALA A 387 0.72 -13.82 10.23
N LEU A 388 1.95 -14.06 10.69
CA LEU A 388 2.21 -14.68 11.99
C LEU A 388 3.24 -13.82 12.72
N GLY A 389 2.83 -13.21 13.82
CA GLY A 389 3.62 -12.35 14.69
C GLY A 389 4.00 -13.04 16.00
N PHE A 390 5.20 -12.75 16.47
CA PHE A 390 5.74 -13.17 17.76
C PHE A 390 6.25 -11.94 18.48
N ASP A 391 5.59 -11.56 19.57
CA ASP A 391 5.99 -10.43 20.38
C ASP A 391 6.53 -10.90 21.72
N ARG A 392 7.74 -10.46 22.04
CA ARG A 392 8.42 -10.81 23.28
C ARG A 392 9.16 -9.62 23.84
N SER A 393 9.06 -9.45 25.15
CA SER A 393 9.92 -8.53 25.89
C SER A 393 11.13 -9.31 26.42
N ILE A 394 12.34 -8.89 26.05
CA ILE A 394 13.59 -9.54 26.42
C ILE A 394 14.46 -8.56 27.21
N LEU A 395 14.98 -8.99 28.36
CA LEU A 395 15.97 -8.23 29.11
C LEU A 395 17.35 -8.44 28.47
N ILE A 396 18.02 -7.35 28.11
CA ILE A 396 19.40 -7.36 27.62
C ILE A 396 20.20 -6.38 28.48
N PRO A 397 20.58 -6.76 29.72
CA PRO A 397 21.11 -5.83 30.71
C PRO A 397 22.36 -5.07 30.26
N PHE A 398 23.21 -5.68 29.44
CA PHE A 398 24.46 -5.06 28.98
C PHE A 398 24.26 -3.97 27.92
N LEU A 399 23.08 -3.91 27.29
CA LEU A 399 22.73 -2.82 26.37
C LEU A 399 21.89 -1.74 27.05
N GLN A 400 21.46 -1.92 28.30
CA GLN A 400 20.47 -1.07 28.93
C GLN A 400 21.02 -0.32 30.15
N ASP A 401 20.54 0.91 30.37
CA ASP A 401 20.92 1.71 31.54
C ASP A 401 20.23 1.26 32.84
N ASP A 402 18.96 0.86 32.76
CA ASP A 402 18.24 0.11 33.80
C ASP A 402 18.18 -1.40 33.45
N PRO A 403 18.92 -2.28 34.14
CA PRO A 403 18.95 -3.72 33.88
C PRO A 403 17.58 -4.42 33.86
N TRP A 404 16.55 -3.83 34.46
CA TRP A 404 15.18 -4.36 34.51
C TRP A 404 14.28 -3.88 33.37
N ARG A 405 14.77 -2.96 32.53
CA ARG A 405 14.02 -2.43 31.39
C ARG A 405 14.22 -3.33 30.16
N ALA A 406 13.13 -3.92 29.69
CA ALA A 406 13.17 -4.84 28.55
C ALA A 406 13.19 -4.14 27.18
N PHE A 407 13.75 -4.84 26.20
CA PHE A 407 13.56 -4.58 24.78
C PHE A 407 12.29 -5.27 24.31
N ARG A 408 11.37 -4.52 23.72
CA ARG A 408 10.19 -5.08 23.04
C ARG A 408 10.63 -5.50 21.65
N MET A 409 10.54 -6.79 21.37
CA MET A 409 10.86 -7.35 20.07
C MET A 409 9.61 -7.94 19.46
N SER A 410 9.36 -7.60 18.21
CA SER A 410 8.27 -8.14 17.39
C SER A 410 8.85 -8.71 16.11
N PHE A 411 8.61 -9.97 15.86
CA PHE A 411 8.97 -10.61 14.60
C PHE A 411 7.70 -11.07 13.90
N GLN A 412 7.52 -10.72 12.62
CA GLN A 412 6.34 -11.13 11.87
C GLN A 412 6.73 -11.74 10.52
N ILE A 413 5.98 -12.76 10.11
CA ILE A 413 6.08 -13.42 8.82
C ILE A 413 4.79 -13.13 8.07
N PHE A 414 4.88 -12.48 6.92
CA PHE A 414 3.79 -12.32 5.97
C PHE A 414 4.02 -13.27 4.80
N GLN A 415 2.98 -14.02 4.43
CA GLN A 415 3.03 -14.88 3.27
C GLN A 415 1.75 -14.74 2.43
N ARG A 416 1.94 -14.62 1.11
CA ARG A 416 0.88 -14.68 0.10
C ARG A 416 1.07 -15.95 -0.72
N ILE A 417 0.04 -16.79 -0.75
CA ILE A 417 -0.03 -18.02 -1.53
C ILE A 417 -1.14 -17.87 -2.58
N ILE A 418 -0.78 -17.98 -3.85
CA ILE A 418 -1.72 -18.04 -4.95
C ILE A 418 -2.00 -19.52 -5.26
N LEU A 419 -3.24 -19.96 -5.04
CA LEU A 419 -3.68 -21.31 -5.35
C LEU A 419 -3.80 -21.48 -6.87
N ASP A 420 -3.45 -22.67 -7.37
CA ASP A 420 -3.38 -22.96 -8.81
C ASP A 420 -2.58 -21.92 -9.60
N HIS A 421 -1.45 -21.48 -9.04
CA HIS A 421 -0.60 -20.47 -9.62
C HIS A 421 -0.22 -20.79 -11.06
N GLU A 422 -0.31 -19.79 -11.91
CA GLU A 422 0.13 -19.84 -13.29
C GLU A 422 1.33 -18.93 -13.48
N HIS A 423 2.35 -19.45 -14.16
CA HIS A 423 3.51 -18.67 -14.54
C HIS A 423 3.08 -17.50 -15.45
N GLY A 424 3.62 -16.30 -15.23
CA GLY A 424 3.26 -15.11 -16.02
C GLY A 424 2.19 -14.22 -15.38
N ILE A 425 1.85 -14.43 -14.11
CA ILE A 425 1.16 -13.41 -13.32
C ILE A 425 2.16 -12.30 -12.98
N HIS A 426 1.79 -11.04 -13.22
CA HIS A 426 2.66 -9.89 -13.01
C HIS A 426 1.97 -8.78 -12.22
N LEU A 427 2.75 -8.07 -11.39
CA LEU A 427 2.30 -6.84 -10.73
C LEU A 427 2.23 -5.71 -11.77
N PHE A 428 1.12 -4.97 -11.84
CA PHE A 428 0.99 -3.89 -12.80
C PHE A 428 2.06 -2.79 -12.62
N SER A 429 2.34 -2.38 -11.37
CA SER A 429 3.20 -1.22 -11.07
C SER A 429 4.69 -1.43 -11.31
N THR A 430 5.17 -2.67 -11.46
CA THR A 430 6.59 -2.96 -11.67
C THR A 430 6.85 -4.00 -12.75
N ALA A 431 5.81 -4.63 -13.31
CA ALA A 431 5.87 -5.80 -14.17
C ALA A 431 6.66 -6.99 -13.57
N GLU A 432 6.87 -7.01 -12.25
CA GLU A 432 7.54 -8.12 -11.60
C GLU A 432 6.67 -9.37 -11.63
N LYS A 433 7.28 -10.54 -11.82
CA LYS A 433 6.58 -11.83 -11.73
C LYS A 433 6.15 -12.09 -10.29
N ILE A 434 4.85 -12.27 -10.09
CA ILE A 434 4.34 -12.70 -8.79
C ILE A 434 4.56 -14.21 -8.66
N LYS A 435 5.31 -14.62 -7.64
CA LYS A 435 5.59 -16.03 -7.33
C LYS A 435 4.35 -16.69 -6.70
N LYS A 436 4.25 -18.01 -6.84
CA LYS A 436 3.21 -18.81 -6.16
C LYS A 436 3.18 -18.53 -4.66
N VAL A 437 4.36 -18.44 -4.05
CA VAL A 437 4.55 -18.09 -2.64
C VAL A 437 5.44 -16.87 -2.59
N SER A 438 4.93 -15.80 -1.99
CA SER A 438 5.69 -14.57 -1.71
C SER A 438 5.80 -14.41 -0.21
N ASN A 439 7.00 -14.10 0.28
CA ASN A 439 7.30 -13.99 1.70
C ASN A 439 7.82 -12.59 2.01
N PHE A 440 7.41 -12.04 3.14
CA PHE A 440 7.98 -10.82 3.67
C PHE A 440 8.12 -10.95 5.18
N LEU A 441 9.30 -10.64 5.69
CA LEU A 441 9.60 -10.70 7.12
C LEU A 441 9.68 -9.29 7.66
N THR A 442 9.15 -9.08 8.85
CA THR A 442 9.35 -7.83 9.59
C THR A 442 9.97 -8.13 10.95
N PHE A 443 10.83 -7.24 11.39
CA PHE A 443 11.39 -7.26 12.72
C PHE A 443 11.35 -5.84 13.28
N ARG A 444 10.78 -5.66 14.46
CA ARG A 444 10.79 -4.41 15.19
C ARG A 444 11.42 -4.62 16.55
N VAL A 445 12.32 -3.73 16.94
CA VAL A 445 12.87 -3.69 18.30
C VAL A 445 12.79 -2.27 18.83
N SER A 446 12.23 -2.10 20.02
CA SER A 446 12.16 -0.81 20.68
C SER A 446 12.42 -0.94 22.18
N THR A 447 12.95 0.12 22.77
CA THR A 447 13.11 0.22 24.22
C THR A 447 13.09 1.69 24.64
N GLY A 448 13.28 1.95 25.94
CA GLY A 448 13.47 3.29 26.46
C GLY A 448 14.67 3.34 27.38
N TYR A 449 15.40 4.45 27.31
CA TYR A 449 16.53 4.80 28.17
C TYR A 449 16.17 6.05 28.97
N ARG A 450 16.83 6.22 30.11
CA ARG A 450 16.72 7.40 30.98
C ARG A 450 15.28 7.72 31.36
N GLY A 451 14.56 6.71 31.86
CA GLY A 451 13.16 6.86 32.25
C GLY A 451 12.26 7.29 31.09
N ASP A 452 12.41 6.67 29.92
CA ASP A 452 11.63 6.93 28.71
C ASP A 452 11.82 8.30 28.05
N THR A 453 12.89 9.01 28.42
CA THR A 453 13.31 10.25 27.77
C THR A 453 13.86 10.02 26.37
N ILE A 454 14.59 8.91 26.17
CA ILE A 454 15.19 8.54 24.88
C ILE A 454 14.61 7.19 24.48
N LEU A 455 13.91 7.16 23.34
CA LEU A 455 13.16 6.01 22.85
C LEU A 455 13.70 5.60 21.47
N PRO A 456 14.71 4.73 21.42
CA PRO A 456 15.15 4.13 20.18
C PRO A 456 14.14 3.07 19.71
N ASP A 457 13.92 3.06 18.40
CA ASP A 457 13.09 2.10 17.69
C ASP A 457 13.78 1.72 16.38
N LEU A 458 13.76 0.45 16.05
CA LEU A 458 14.25 -0.04 14.78
C LEU A 458 13.21 -0.95 14.16
N PHE A 459 12.78 -0.61 12.95
CA PHE A 459 11.98 -1.48 12.10
C PHE A 459 12.79 -1.95 10.90
N VAL A 460 12.71 -3.25 10.59
CA VAL A 460 13.37 -3.87 9.44
C VAL A 460 12.34 -4.68 8.67
N GLY A 461 12.21 -4.42 7.38
CA GLY A 461 11.48 -5.26 6.43
C GLY A 461 12.45 -6.04 5.56
N TYR A 462 12.21 -7.32 5.32
CA TYR A 462 13.09 -8.18 4.54
C TYR A 462 12.31 -9.17 3.68
N ASP A 463 12.55 -9.14 2.36
CA ASP A 463 12.16 -10.19 1.43
C ASP A 463 13.34 -11.17 1.27
N PRO A 464 13.14 -12.49 1.50
CA PRO A 464 14.16 -13.52 1.27
C PRO A 464 14.80 -13.55 -0.13
N ALA A 465 14.18 -12.92 -1.13
CA ALA A 465 14.79 -12.68 -2.43
C ALA A 465 15.98 -11.68 -2.40
N GLY A 466 16.24 -11.04 -1.26
CA GLY A 466 17.39 -10.15 -1.04
C GLY A 466 17.03 -8.66 -1.11
N TYR A 467 15.78 -8.29 -0.86
CA TYR A 467 15.33 -6.89 -0.79
C TYR A 467 15.00 -6.53 0.65
N TRP A 468 15.29 -5.29 1.04
CA TRP A 468 15.11 -4.89 2.44
C TRP A 468 14.78 -3.41 2.59
N SER A 469 14.13 -3.10 3.71
CA SER A 469 14.01 -1.75 4.25
C SER A 469 14.55 -1.72 5.67
N PHE A 470 15.22 -0.62 6.01
CA PHE A 470 15.77 -0.38 7.34
C PHE A 470 15.31 0.99 7.80
N ASN A 471 14.54 1.03 8.87
CA ASN A 471 13.86 2.21 9.36
C ASN A 471 14.17 2.48 10.84
N PRO A 472 15.38 2.98 11.15
CA PRO A 472 15.77 3.33 12.51
C PRO A 472 15.15 4.67 12.89
N ALA A 473 14.79 4.80 14.16
CA ALA A 473 14.32 6.04 14.75
C ALA A 473 14.83 6.19 16.18
N VAL A 474 15.02 7.44 16.58
CA VAL A 474 15.23 7.82 17.98
C VAL A 474 14.29 8.96 18.28
N SER A 475 13.38 8.73 19.22
CA SER A 475 12.53 9.77 19.77
C SER A 475 13.08 10.31 21.08
N TYR A 476 13.04 11.63 21.24
CA TYR A 476 13.32 12.35 22.45
C TYR A 476 12.01 12.93 23.00
N ALA A 477 11.65 12.50 24.22
CA ALA A 477 10.51 12.98 24.99
C ALA A 477 11.06 13.78 26.18
N PRO A 478 11.08 15.11 26.13
CA PRO A 478 11.69 15.92 27.18
C PRO A 478 10.97 15.70 28.54
N PRO A 479 11.69 15.40 29.64
CA PRO A 479 11.07 15.18 30.95
C PRO A 479 10.28 16.36 31.49
N TRP A 480 10.64 17.57 31.05
CA TRP A 480 10.01 18.82 31.45
C TRP A 480 8.80 19.18 30.60
N ASN A 481 8.50 18.45 29.51
CA ASN A 481 7.37 18.74 28.65
C ASN A 481 6.88 17.49 27.89
N GLU A 482 5.90 16.80 28.48
CA GLU A 482 5.25 15.61 27.93
C GLU A 482 4.50 15.87 26.61
N LYS A 483 4.20 17.14 26.30
CA LYS A 483 3.48 17.53 25.09
C LYS A 483 4.34 17.50 23.84
N ILE A 484 5.67 17.57 23.98
CA ILE A 484 6.62 17.60 22.87
C ILE A 484 7.24 16.22 22.68
N LYS A 485 7.28 15.75 21.43
CA LYS A 485 8.09 14.61 21.03
C LYS A 485 8.87 14.95 19.76
N LEU A 486 10.19 14.83 19.82
CA LEU A 486 11.08 15.01 18.69
C LEU A 486 11.55 13.64 18.21
N THR A 487 11.45 13.33 16.93
CA THR A 487 11.90 12.05 16.36
C THR A 487 12.84 12.30 15.21
N LEU A 488 14.05 11.77 15.31
CA LEU A 488 14.95 11.61 14.17
C LEU A 488 14.78 10.20 13.62
N THR A 489 14.45 10.06 12.35
CA THR A 489 14.22 8.75 11.71
C THR A 489 14.81 8.72 10.31
N ALA A 490 15.14 7.54 9.80
CA ALA A 490 15.58 7.35 8.44
C ALA A 490 14.79 6.24 7.77
N ALA A 491 14.54 6.33 6.47
CA ALA A 491 14.01 5.24 5.66
C ALA A 491 15.08 4.87 4.63
N LEU A 492 15.69 3.70 4.81
CA LEU A 492 16.75 3.18 3.94
C LEU A 492 16.26 1.94 3.21
N TYR A 493 16.67 1.78 1.95
CA TYR A 493 16.23 0.68 1.10
C TYR A 493 17.39 0.05 0.34
N GLY A 494 17.35 -1.27 0.17
CA GLY A 494 18.32 -1.96 -0.64
C GLY A 494 17.78 -3.22 -1.31
N GLY A 495 18.51 -3.67 -2.32
CA GLY A 495 18.18 -4.85 -3.09
C GLY A 495 19.01 -5.00 -4.36
N HIS A 496 19.00 -6.20 -4.93
CA HIS A 496 19.83 -6.51 -6.10
C HIS A 496 19.25 -6.00 -7.43
N ASN A 497 17.98 -5.57 -7.47
CA ASN A 497 17.39 -4.87 -8.62
C ASN A 497 16.31 -3.85 -8.19
N LYS A 498 15.95 -2.94 -9.10
CA LYS A 498 15.05 -1.81 -8.86
C LYS A 498 13.57 -2.11 -9.22
N PHE A 499 13.19 -3.37 -9.43
CA PHE A 499 11.85 -3.75 -9.90
C PHE A 499 11.02 -4.46 -8.83
N ALA A 500 11.66 -5.07 -7.83
CA ALA A 500 10.93 -5.72 -6.76
C ALA A 500 10.70 -4.82 -5.56
N PHE A 501 9.66 -5.11 -4.80
CA PHE A 501 9.40 -4.43 -3.54
C PHE A 501 10.24 -5.05 -2.40
N PRO A 502 10.88 -4.27 -1.50
CA PRO A 502 11.01 -2.81 -1.48
C PRO A 502 12.19 -2.25 -2.31
N GLY A 503 12.96 -3.09 -3.02
CA GLY A 503 14.11 -2.68 -3.86
C GLY A 503 13.83 -1.57 -4.89
N PHE A 504 12.59 -1.39 -5.32
CA PHE A 504 12.09 -0.27 -6.12
C PHE A 504 12.37 1.12 -5.51
N PHE A 505 12.65 1.17 -4.20
CA PHE A 505 13.01 2.37 -3.46
C PHE A 505 14.51 2.48 -3.14
N SER A 506 15.35 1.55 -3.61
CA SER A 506 16.80 1.61 -3.47
C SER A 506 17.35 2.98 -3.90
N GLU A 507 18.35 3.55 -3.21
CA GLU A 507 18.87 4.91 -3.50
C GLU A 507 17.87 6.07 -3.28
N LYS A 508 16.69 5.81 -2.70
CA LYS A 508 15.76 6.85 -2.19
C LYS A 508 15.83 6.97 -0.68
N ASP A 509 16.99 6.67 -0.14
CA ASP A 509 17.30 6.78 1.27
C ASP A 509 17.02 8.21 1.75
N SER A 510 16.32 8.33 2.87
CA SER A 510 15.84 9.60 3.38
C SER A 510 15.97 9.67 4.89
N VAL A 511 16.26 10.87 5.40
CA VAL A 511 16.37 11.17 6.83
C VAL A 511 15.37 12.27 7.13
N PHE A 512 14.66 12.14 8.25
CA PHE A 512 13.57 12.99 8.65
C PHE A 512 13.70 13.42 10.10
N LEU A 513 13.31 14.66 10.35
CA LEU A 513 13.05 15.18 11.68
C LEU A 513 11.54 15.42 11.79
N LYS A 514 10.88 14.72 12.72
CA LYS A 514 9.46 14.88 13.04
C LYS A 514 9.34 15.52 14.42
N MET A 515 8.56 16.58 14.52
CA MET A 515 8.15 17.17 15.80
C MET A 515 6.65 16.98 15.95
N ARG A 516 6.24 16.38 17.06
CA ARG A 516 4.84 16.31 17.48
C ARG A 516 4.66 17.19 18.71
N TYR A 517 3.60 18.00 18.68
CA TYR A 517 3.13 18.75 19.83
C TYR A 517 1.65 18.43 20.06
N GLN A 518 1.28 18.03 21.27
CA GLN A 518 -0.11 17.73 21.64
C GLN A 518 -0.57 18.73 22.70
N PHE A 519 -1.64 19.47 22.40
CA PHE A 519 -2.13 20.56 23.26
C PHE A 519 -2.71 20.08 24.57
#